data_AF-A0A1J4UUF5-F1
#
_entry.id   AF-A0A1J4UUF5-F1
#
_cell.length_a   1.000
_cell.length_b   1.000
_cell.length_c   1.000
_cell.angle_alpha   90.00
_cell.angle_beta   90.00
_cell.angle_gamma   90.00
#
_symmetry.space_group_name_H-M   'P 1'
#
loop_
_entity.id
_entity.type
_entity.pdbx_description
1 polymer ?
#
loop_
_entity_poly.entity_id
_entity_poly.type
_entity_poly.pdbx_seq_one_letter_code
_entity_poly.pdbx_strand_id
1 'polypeptide(L)'
;MNTNKIILALVALAAFSGLANAAGPRVVIYNNEACGHCQPYIAGLMDGLESIGINDFEVRRLINNASVRAELSQLQASRGVPLEMQGHLVVAVDGKYLFEGHVPTQLVTQFLSQRAKDYPDGIVVTQDSMNEAPTYLMMVDGQIREFAIGQPIGSADGAASPSGGYGSYALPALIVLIPLALLFFGGVLND
;
A
#
# COMPACT_ATOMS: atom_id res chain seq x y z
N MET A 1 24.73 -40.12 65.66
CA MET A 1 23.61 -39.56 64.86
C MET A 1 24.19 -39.06 63.55
N ASN A 2 23.80 -39.67 62.42
CA ASN A 2 24.40 -39.50 61.09
C ASN A 2 23.80 -38.29 60.35
N THR A 3 24.63 -37.29 60.05
CA THR A 3 24.26 -36.00 59.45
C THR A 3 24.58 -35.86 57.95
N ASN A 4 24.73 -36.96 57.20
CA ASN A 4 25.24 -36.91 55.82
C ASN A 4 24.29 -37.51 54.77
N LYS A 5 23.05 -37.00 54.65
CA LYS A 5 22.11 -37.43 53.57
C LYS A 5 21.21 -36.34 52.98
N ILE A 6 21.59 -35.06 53.02
CA ILE A 6 20.73 -33.99 52.47
C ILE A 6 21.53 -32.99 51.62
N ILE A 7 22.35 -33.44 50.67
CA ILE A 7 22.84 -32.55 49.60
C ILE A 7 23.05 -33.39 48.33
N LEU A 8 22.00 -33.67 47.56
CA LEU A 8 22.12 -34.10 46.16
C LEU A 8 20.73 -34.08 45.48
N ALA A 9 20.10 -32.91 45.45
CA ALA A 9 18.93 -32.64 44.62
C ALA A 9 18.97 -31.16 44.18
N LEU A 10 19.95 -30.81 43.36
CA LEU A 10 20.13 -29.42 42.91
C LEU A 10 20.72 -29.35 41.50
N VAL A 11 20.16 -30.13 40.56
CA VAL A 11 20.35 -29.89 39.11
C VAL A 11 19.06 -30.27 38.38
N ALA A 12 18.01 -29.47 38.56
CA ALA A 12 16.88 -29.43 37.65
C ALA A 12 16.52 -27.96 37.42
N LEU A 13 17.52 -27.16 37.03
CA LEU A 13 17.25 -25.83 36.51
C LEU A 13 16.73 -26.02 35.09
N ALA A 14 15.41 -26.05 35.01
CA ALA A 14 14.61 -26.07 33.82
C ALA A 14 15.14 -25.08 32.77
N ALA A 15 15.81 -25.58 31.74
CA ALA A 15 15.93 -24.91 30.46
C ALA A 15 14.59 -25.02 29.72
N PHE A 16 13.52 -24.43 30.28
CA PHE A 16 12.38 -24.02 29.47
C PHE A 16 12.84 -22.75 28.74
N SER A 17 13.67 -22.96 27.71
CA SER A 17 13.80 -21.98 26.64
C SER A 17 12.40 -21.90 26.04
N GLY A 18 11.61 -20.94 26.51
CA GLY A 18 10.36 -20.58 25.88
C GLY A 18 10.70 -20.32 24.42
N LEU A 19 10.28 -21.24 23.55
CA LEU A 19 10.10 -20.94 22.15
C LEU A 19 9.03 -19.85 22.15
N ALA A 20 9.48 -18.59 22.26
CA ALA A 20 8.72 -17.47 21.78
C ALA A 20 8.57 -17.76 20.28
N ASN A 21 7.53 -18.52 19.92
CA ASN A 21 6.96 -18.44 18.60
C ASN A 21 6.64 -16.96 18.47
N ALA A 22 7.50 -16.23 17.76
CA ALA A 22 7.13 -14.93 17.25
C ALA A 22 5.88 -15.21 16.42
N ALA A 23 4.72 -14.93 17.01
CA ALA A 23 3.47 -15.00 16.28
C ALA A 23 3.67 -14.11 15.05
N GLY A 24 3.36 -14.66 13.87
CA GLY A 24 3.42 -13.88 12.65
C GLY A 24 2.57 -12.61 12.77
N PRO A 25 2.76 -11.64 11.86
CA PRO A 25 1.98 -10.41 11.90
C PRO A 25 0.49 -10.73 11.82
N ARG A 26 -0.31 -10.05 12.64
CA ARG A 26 -1.77 -10.16 12.62
C ARG A 26 -2.35 -9.19 11.61
N VAL A 27 -3.22 -9.68 10.73
CA VAL A 27 -3.89 -8.86 9.72
C VAL A 27 -5.38 -8.76 10.02
N VAL A 28 -5.95 -7.56 9.96
CA VAL A 28 -7.39 -7.32 10.07
C VAL A 28 -7.87 -6.64 8.80
N ILE A 29 -8.81 -7.25 8.11
CA ILE A 29 -9.38 -6.76 6.85
C ILE A 29 -10.78 -6.21 7.12
N TYR A 30 -10.95 -4.90 7.06
CA TYR A 30 -12.22 -4.22 7.17
C TYR A 30 -12.89 -4.16 5.80
N ASN A 31 -13.89 -5.02 5.61
CA ASN A 31 -14.59 -5.23 4.36
C ASN A 31 -15.91 -4.46 4.30
N ASN A 32 -16.06 -3.62 3.28
CA ASN A 32 -17.34 -3.07 2.87
C ASN A 32 -18.09 -4.05 1.96
N GLU A 33 -19.05 -4.77 2.53
CA GLU A 33 -19.83 -5.80 1.83
C GLU A 33 -20.67 -5.25 0.65
N ALA A 34 -20.86 -3.93 0.55
CA ALA A 34 -21.56 -3.31 -0.58
C ALA A 34 -20.67 -3.16 -1.84
N CYS A 35 -19.36 -3.40 -1.71
CA CYS A 35 -18.41 -3.31 -2.81
C CYS A 35 -18.32 -4.64 -3.58
N GLY A 36 -18.80 -4.65 -4.83
CA GLY A 36 -18.84 -5.85 -5.67
C GLY A 36 -17.47 -6.42 -6.04
N HIS A 37 -16.40 -5.61 -5.99
CA HIS A 37 -15.04 -6.01 -6.35
C HIS A 37 -14.15 -6.36 -5.15
N CYS A 38 -14.60 -6.09 -3.92
CA CYS A 38 -13.80 -6.29 -2.73
C CYS A 38 -13.61 -7.78 -2.39
N GLN A 39 -14.61 -8.61 -2.65
CA GLN A 39 -14.51 -10.05 -2.36
C GLN A 39 -13.38 -10.76 -3.15
N PRO A 40 -13.29 -10.64 -4.50
CA PRO A 40 -12.18 -11.24 -5.22
C PRO A 40 -10.82 -10.63 -4.85
N TYR A 41 -10.77 -9.32 -4.54
CA TYR A 41 -9.56 -8.68 -4.04
C TYR A 41 -9.10 -9.28 -2.71
N ILE A 42 -10.00 -9.41 -1.73
CA ILE A 42 -9.72 -9.97 -0.41
C ILE A 42 -9.21 -11.42 -0.54
N ALA A 43 -9.86 -12.24 -1.37
CA ALA A 43 -9.42 -13.61 -1.61
C ALA A 43 -7.98 -13.66 -2.15
N GLY A 44 -7.67 -12.88 -3.20
CA GLY A 44 -6.32 -12.83 -3.75
C GLY A 44 -5.29 -12.23 -2.78
N LEU A 45 -5.70 -11.31 -1.90
CA LEU A 45 -4.84 -10.79 -0.84
C LEU A 45 -4.52 -11.88 0.19
N MET A 46 -5.52 -12.63 0.65
CA MET A 46 -5.34 -13.73 1.61
C MET A 46 -4.41 -14.80 1.03
N ASP A 47 -4.63 -15.24 -0.21
CA ASP A 47 -3.73 -16.18 -0.91
C ASP A 47 -2.28 -15.64 -0.94
N GLY A 48 -2.14 -14.34 -1.23
CA GLY A 48 -0.84 -13.66 -1.23
C GLY A 48 -0.18 -13.63 0.15
N LEU A 49 -0.93 -13.34 1.21
CA LEU A 49 -0.45 -13.32 2.59
C LEU A 49 0.00 -14.71 3.05
N GLU A 50 -0.79 -15.74 2.76
CA GLU A 50 -0.45 -17.14 3.06
C GLU A 50 0.86 -17.55 2.37
N SER A 51 1.05 -17.13 1.11
CA SER A 51 2.27 -17.44 0.33
C SER A 51 3.56 -16.88 0.95
N ILE A 52 3.46 -15.84 1.77
CA ILE A 52 4.59 -15.26 2.52
C ILE A 52 4.59 -15.66 4.01
N GLY A 53 3.77 -16.65 4.39
CA GLY A 53 3.72 -17.23 5.73
C GLY A 53 2.85 -16.50 6.74
N ILE A 54 2.03 -15.53 6.30
CA ILE A 54 1.09 -14.79 7.15
C ILE A 54 -0.27 -15.48 7.13
N ASN A 55 -0.62 -16.12 8.24
CA ASN A 55 -1.84 -16.93 8.36
C ASN A 55 -2.80 -16.45 9.46
N ASP A 56 -2.40 -15.46 10.26
CA ASP A 56 -3.26 -14.84 11.27
C ASP A 56 -3.97 -13.64 10.65
N PHE A 57 -5.11 -13.88 9.99
CA PHE A 57 -5.94 -12.82 9.45
C PHE A 57 -7.42 -12.96 9.82
N GLU A 58 -8.08 -11.82 10.00
CA GLU A 58 -9.48 -11.71 10.38
C GLU A 58 -10.21 -10.74 9.43
N VAL A 59 -11.31 -11.19 8.81
CA VAL A 59 -12.16 -10.33 7.97
C VAL A 59 -13.34 -9.81 8.80
N ARG A 60 -13.43 -8.48 8.94
CA ARG A 60 -14.51 -7.79 9.66
C ARG A 60 -15.41 -7.03 8.70
N ARG A 61 -16.71 -7.08 8.95
CA ARG A 61 -17.74 -6.56 8.04
C ARG A 61 -18.24 -5.19 8.50
N LEU A 62 -18.29 -4.21 7.60
CA LEU A 62 -18.61 -2.81 7.96
C LEU A 62 -20.09 -2.44 7.90
N ILE A 63 -20.87 -2.98 6.96
CA ILE A 63 -22.21 -2.43 6.63
C ILE A 63 -23.22 -2.59 7.77
N ASN A 64 -23.21 -3.73 8.45
CA ASN A 64 -24.18 -4.03 9.51
C ASN A 64 -23.56 -4.09 10.91
N ASN A 65 -22.35 -3.55 11.09
CA ASN A 65 -21.62 -3.62 12.34
C ASN A 65 -21.09 -2.25 12.79
N ALA A 66 -21.85 -1.59 13.66
CA ALA A 66 -21.50 -0.26 14.16
C ALA A 66 -20.21 -0.24 15.00
N SER A 67 -19.91 -1.30 15.76
CA SER A 67 -18.70 -1.35 16.57
C SER A 67 -17.45 -1.51 15.70
N VAL A 68 -17.51 -2.31 14.63
CA VAL A 68 -16.40 -2.43 13.66
C VAL A 68 -16.17 -1.11 12.92
N ARG A 69 -17.23 -0.38 12.57
CA ARG A 69 -17.08 0.96 11.99
C ARG A 69 -16.41 1.93 12.95
N ALA A 70 -16.84 1.95 14.21
CA ALA A 70 -16.24 2.82 15.24
C ALA A 70 -14.77 2.48 15.47
N GLU A 71 -14.43 1.18 15.50
CA GLU A 71 -13.06 0.70 15.59
C GLU A 71 -12.21 1.18 14.40
N LEU A 72 -12.68 0.98 13.17
CA LEU A 72 -11.96 1.45 11.98
C LEU A 72 -11.76 2.97 12.00
N SER A 73 -12.81 3.73 12.31
CA SER A 73 -12.72 5.19 12.43
C SER A 73 -11.71 5.62 13.51
N GLN A 74 -11.66 4.93 14.65
CA GLN A 74 -10.68 5.20 15.70
C GLN A 74 -9.26 4.86 15.23
N LEU A 75 -9.07 3.73 14.53
CA LEU A 75 -7.78 3.32 13.99
C LEU A 75 -7.27 4.36 13.00
N GLN A 76 -8.06 4.74 12.00
CA GLN A 76 -7.72 5.75 11.01
C GLN A 76 -7.43 7.11 11.68
N ALA A 77 -8.27 7.55 12.63
CA ALA A 77 -8.03 8.79 13.37
C ALA A 77 -6.73 8.76 14.18
N SER A 78 -6.42 7.64 14.85
CA SER A 78 -5.18 7.48 15.62
C SER A 78 -3.91 7.49 14.77
N ARG A 79 -4.06 7.19 13.47
CA ARG A 79 -3.00 7.21 12.47
C ARG A 79 -2.98 8.50 11.63
N GLY A 80 -3.89 9.44 11.91
CA GLY A 80 -4.00 10.69 11.17
C GLY A 80 -4.36 10.51 9.70
N VAL A 81 -5.06 9.42 9.34
CA VAL A 81 -5.45 9.15 7.94
C VAL A 81 -6.45 10.22 7.50
N PRO A 82 -6.09 11.09 6.53
CA PRO A 82 -7.00 12.12 6.06
C PRO A 82 -8.09 11.50 5.17
N LEU A 83 -9.22 12.19 5.03
CA LEU A 83 -10.40 11.65 4.35
C LEU A 83 -10.12 11.22 2.91
N GLU A 84 -9.26 11.96 2.20
CA GLU A 84 -8.85 11.66 0.82
C GLU A 84 -8.03 10.37 0.68
N MET A 85 -7.49 9.83 1.77
CA MET A 85 -6.76 8.57 1.80
C MET A 85 -7.61 7.38 2.29
N GLN A 86 -8.83 7.61 2.77
CA GLN A 86 -9.67 6.53 3.29
C GLN A 86 -10.31 5.76 2.14
N GLY A 87 -10.03 4.47 2.05
CA GLY A 87 -10.57 3.58 1.05
C GLY A 87 -11.88 2.94 1.49
N HIS A 88 -12.62 2.36 0.55
CA HIS A 88 -13.83 1.63 0.87
C HIS A 88 -13.56 0.22 1.43
N LEU A 89 -12.30 -0.20 1.52
CA LEU A 89 -11.80 -1.39 2.22
C LEU A 89 -10.49 -1.01 2.92
N VAL A 90 -10.19 -1.61 4.08
CA VAL A 90 -8.93 -1.36 4.80
C VAL A 90 -8.29 -2.66 5.24
N VAL A 91 -6.98 -2.79 5.02
CA VAL A 91 -6.16 -3.88 5.53
C VAL A 91 -5.21 -3.30 6.58
N ALA A 92 -5.36 -3.71 7.83
CA ALA A 92 -4.50 -3.30 8.93
C ALA A 92 -3.57 -4.44 9.32
N VAL A 93 -2.26 -4.17 9.40
CA VAL A 93 -1.25 -5.17 9.80
C VAL A 93 -0.60 -4.74 11.11
N ASP A 94 -0.76 -5.54 12.15
CA ASP A 94 -0.36 -5.27 13.55
C ASP A 94 -0.86 -3.92 14.10
N GLY A 95 -1.86 -3.34 13.45
CA GLY A 95 -2.27 -1.95 13.64
C GLY A 95 -1.21 -0.92 13.24
N LYS A 96 -0.05 -1.33 12.71
CA LYS A 96 1.12 -0.50 12.34
C LYS A 96 1.04 0.04 10.93
N TYR A 97 0.57 -0.79 10.00
CA TYR A 97 0.46 -0.43 8.58
C TYR A 97 -1.00 -0.51 8.16
N LEU A 98 -1.45 0.49 7.39
CA LEU A 98 -2.78 0.52 6.81
C LEU A 98 -2.67 0.52 5.29
N PHE A 99 -3.39 -0.39 4.63
CA PHE A 99 -3.60 -0.37 3.18
C PHE A 99 -5.07 -0.06 2.92
N GLU A 100 -5.33 1.09 2.33
CA GLU A 100 -6.64 1.67 2.09
C GLU A 100 -7.02 1.45 0.61
N GLY A 101 -8.16 0.83 0.38
CA GLY A 101 -8.69 0.50 -0.94
C GLY A 101 -8.10 -0.79 -1.53
N HIS A 102 -7.94 -0.79 -2.86
CA HIS A 102 -7.47 -1.89 -3.70
C HIS A 102 -5.96 -1.88 -3.97
N VAL A 103 -5.14 -1.56 -2.95
CA VAL A 103 -3.67 -1.62 -3.09
C VAL A 103 -3.24 -2.98 -3.65
N PRO A 104 -2.53 -3.07 -4.78
CA PRO A 104 -2.20 -4.34 -5.43
C PRO A 104 -1.61 -5.35 -4.45
N THR A 105 -2.13 -6.58 -4.47
CA THR A 105 -1.77 -7.63 -3.50
C THR A 105 -0.27 -7.93 -3.54
N GLN A 106 0.35 -7.83 -4.72
CA GLN A 106 1.80 -7.97 -4.90
C GLN A 106 2.59 -6.87 -4.18
N LEU A 107 2.11 -5.61 -4.19
CA LEU A 107 2.79 -4.53 -3.47
C LEU A 107 2.69 -4.73 -1.95
N VAL A 108 1.51 -5.12 -1.46
CA VAL A 108 1.28 -5.40 -0.03
C VAL A 108 2.18 -6.54 0.43
N THR A 109 2.17 -7.68 -0.27
CA THR A 109 2.95 -8.86 0.11
C THR A 109 4.46 -8.64 -0.05
N GLN A 110 4.90 -7.93 -1.08
CA GLN A 110 6.31 -7.55 -1.24
C GLN A 110 6.77 -6.67 -0.09
N PHE A 111 5.98 -5.65 0.28
CA PHE A 111 6.30 -4.79 1.42
C PHE A 111 6.42 -5.58 2.72
N LEU A 112 5.42 -6.41 3.04
CA LEU A 112 5.39 -7.19 4.28
C LEU A 112 6.52 -8.20 4.38
N SER A 113 6.87 -8.87 3.28
CA SER A 113 7.93 -9.90 3.28
C SER A 113 9.35 -9.35 3.27
N GLN A 114 9.57 -8.15 2.69
CA GLN A 114 10.92 -7.66 2.43
C GLN A 114 11.30 -6.42 3.22
N ARG A 115 10.33 -5.55 3.52
CA ARG A 115 10.62 -4.16 3.90
C ARG A 115 9.94 -3.66 5.16
N ALA A 116 8.88 -4.32 5.63
CA ALA A 116 8.13 -3.84 6.78
C ALA A 116 9.03 -3.52 7.99
N LYS A 117 10.03 -4.36 8.27
CA LYS A 117 11.01 -4.16 9.36
C LYS A 117 11.86 -2.89 9.25
N ASP A 118 11.99 -2.33 8.05
CA ASP A 118 12.82 -1.16 7.75
C ASP A 118 12.06 0.16 7.91
N TYR A 119 10.76 0.10 8.20
CA TYR A 119 9.89 1.28 8.30
C TYR A 119 9.38 1.52 9.72
N PRO A 120 9.17 2.79 10.10
CA PRO A 120 8.47 3.12 11.32
C PRO A 120 7.01 2.63 11.25
N ASP A 121 6.42 2.44 12.43
CA ASP A 121 4.98 2.26 12.55
C ASP A 121 4.26 3.50 12.01
N GLY A 122 3.09 3.34 11.41
CA GLY A 122 2.23 4.44 10.95
C GLY A 122 2.23 4.71 9.45
N ILE A 123 2.74 3.80 8.63
CA ILE A 123 2.61 3.90 7.17
C ILE A 123 1.18 3.63 6.75
N VAL A 124 0.68 4.48 5.86
CA VAL A 124 -0.62 4.32 5.22
C VAL A 124 -0.43 4.37 3.72
N VAL A 125 -0.97 3.40 2.99
CA VAL A 125 -0.90 3.32 1.54
C VAL A 125 -2.32 3.26 0.99
N THR A 126 -2.64 4.12 0.04
CA THR A 126 -3.98 4.20 -0.54
C THR A 126 -3.93 4.00 -2.04
N GLN A 127 -4.81 3.15 -2.55
CA GLN A 127 -5.09 3.04 -3.96
C GLN A 127 -6.57 2.64 -4.09
N ASP A 128 -7.44 3.57 -4.47
CA ASP A 128 -8.90 3.30 -4.52
C ASP A 128 -9.51 3.44 -5.92
N SER A 129 -8.65 3.59 -6.94
CA SER A 129 -9.10 3.56 -8.33
C SER A 129 -9.33 2.11 -8.77
N MET A 130 -10.56 1.81 -9.14
CA MET A 130 -11.03 0.47 -9.52
C MET A 130 -10.61 0.02 -10.94
N ASN A 131 -9.85 0.85 -11.66
CA ASN A 131 -9.35 0.62 -13.03
C ASN A 131 -7.83 0.38 -13.01
N GLU A 132 -7.18 0.41 -14.19
CA GLU A 132 -5.71 0.46 -14.32
C GLU A 132 -5.15 1.73 -13.66
N ALA A 133 -4.91 1.66 -12.35
CA ALA A 133 -4.42 2.77 -11.58
C ALA A 133 -2.93 2.98 -11.87
N PRO A 134 -2.52 4.15 -12.38
CA PRO A 134 -1.12 4.41 -12.68
C PRO A 134 -0.29 4.63 -11.40
N THR A 135 -0.94 4.96 -10.29
CA THR A 135 -0.29 5.43 -9.06
C THR A 135 -0.97 4.93 -7.78
N TYR A 136 -0.27 5.07 -6.66
CA TYR A 136 -0.79 4.97 -5.30
C TYR A 136 -0.28 6.14 -4.46
N LEU A 137 -1.00 6.46 -3.38
CA LEU A 137 -0.57 7.41 -2.36
C LEU A 137 0.06 6.67 -1.19
N MET A 138 1.08 7.23 -0.59
CA MET A 138 1.67 6.73 0.66
C MET A 138 1.92 7.89 1.60
N MET A 139 1.52 7.70 2.86
CA MET A 139 1.75 8.62 3.96
C MET A 139 2.79 8.04 4.92
N VAL A 140 3.81 8.84 5.20
CA VAL A 140 4.85 8.57 6.21
C VAL A 140 5.05 9.84 7.01
N ASP A 141 5.00 9.75 8.34
CA ASP A 141 5.14 10.90 9.24
C ASP A 141 4.19 12.08 8.89
N GLY A 142 2.97 11.75 8.45
CA GLY A 142 1.95 12.72 8.04
C GLY A 142 2.18 13.36 6.67
N GLN A 143 3.26 13.03 5.96
CA GLN A 143 3.53 13.52 4.62
C GLN A 143 2.99 12.54 3.57
N ILE A 144 2.10 13.03 2.71
CA ILE A 144 1.51 12.25 1.61
C ILE A 144 2.34 12.45 0.35
N ARG A 145 2.69 11.35 -0.32
CA ARG A 145 3.40 11.33 -1.58
C ARG A 145 2.77 10.34 -2.54
N GLU A 146 2.78 10.67 -3.82
CA GLU A 146 2.30 9.81 -4.89
C GLU A 146 3.45 9.03 -5.53
N PHE A 147 3.19 7.77 -5.88
CA PHE A 147 4.15 6.83 -6.45
C PHE A 147 3.53 6.08 -7.61
N ALA A 148 4.35 5.67 -8.58
CA ALA A 148 3.89 4.82 -9.68
C ALA A 148 3.50 3.42 -9.16
N ILE A 149 2.49 2.78 -9.75
CA ILE A 149 2.01 1.47 -9.29
C ILE A 149 3.05 0.35 -9.41
N GLY A 150 4.03 0.50 -10.31
CA GLY A 150 5.16 -0.42 -10.45
C GLY A 150 6.29 -0.18 -9.45
N GLN A 151 6.21 0.88 -8.64
CA GLN A 151 7.24 1.26 -7.69
C GLN A 151 7.00 0.58 -6.33
N PRO A 152 7.95 -0.20 -5.78
CA PRO A 152 7.78 -0.86 -4.49
C PRO A 152 7.49 0.14 -3.37
N ILE A 153 6.60 -0.22 -2.44
CA ILE A 153 6.33 0.57 -1.24
C ILE A 153 7.63 0.80 -0.48
N GLY A 154 7.89 2.06 -0.11
CA GLY A 154 9.11 2.47 0.57
C GLY A 154 10.33 2.73 -0.33
N SER A 155 10.25 2.58 -1.64
CA SER A 155 11.45 2.79 -2.50
C SER A 155 11.93 4.25 -2.57
N ALA A 156 11.24 5.19 -1.91
CA ALA A 156 11.42 6.63 -2.12
C ALA A 156 11.94 7.42 -0.92
N ASP A 157 12.63 6.78 0.03
CA ASP A 157 13.27 7.44 1.18
C ASP A 157 14.49 8.34 0.78
N GLY A 158 14.58 8.79 -0.47
CA GLY A 158 15.65 9.71 -0.89
C GLY A 158 15.77 10.07 -2.37
N ALA A 159 14.96 9.53 -3.28
CA ALA A 159 14.93 10.01 -4.67
C ALA A 159 13.58 10.68 -4.95
N ALA A 160 13.62 11.97 -5.26
CA ALA A 160 12.60 12.56 -6.09
C ALA A 160 12.42 11.65 -7.30
N SER A 161 11.22 11.10 -7.48
CA SER A 161 10.85 10.52 -8.76
C SER A 161 11.14 11.62 -9.80
N PRO A 162 11.96 11.39 -10.84
CA PRO A 162 12.07 12.37 -11.90
C PRO A 162 10.64 12.57 -12.38
N SER A 163 10.21 13.82 -12.49
CA SER A 163 8.96 14.21 -13.12
C SER A 163 8.84 13.46 -14.45
N GLY A 164 8.20 12.29 -14.39
CA GLY A 164 7.90 11.45 -15.53
C GLY A 164 6.76 12.15 -16.20
N GLY A 165 7.11 12.99 -17.18
CA GLY A 165 6.14 13.67 -17.99
C GLY A 165 5.10 12.67 -18.45
N TYR A 166 3.84 12.94 -18.11
CA TYR A 166 2.75 12.51 -18.95
C TYR A 166 3.13 12.98 -20.35
N GLY A 167 3.44 12.02 -21.22
CA GLY A 167 3.64 12.28 -22.63
C GLY A 167 2.46 13.11 -23.09
N SER A 168 2.73 14.35 -23.48
CA SER A 168 1.84 15.05 -24.39
C SER A 168 1.64 14.10 -25.56
N TYR A 169 0.42 13.62 -25.73
CA TYR A 169 -0.02 13.20 -27.05
C TYR A 169 -0.01 14.47 -27.91
N ALA A 170 1.17 14.82 -28.42
CA ALA A 170 1.28 15.71 -29.54
C ALA A 170 0.56 15.00 -30.69
N LEU A 171 -0.66 15.44 -30.98
CA LEU A 171 -1.28 15.19 -32.27
C LEU A 171 -0.20 15.52 -33.32
N PRO A 172 0.10 14.62 -34.27
CA PRO A 172 1.01 14.98 -35.34
C PRO A 172 0.41 16.21 -36.03
N ALA A 173 1.16 17.32 -35.97
CA ALA A 173 0.84 18.51 -36.71
C ALA A 173 0.71 18.10 -38.18
N LEU A 174 -0.52 18.17 -38.70
CA LEU A 174 -0.77 18.00 -40.11
C LEU A 174 -0.04 19.16 -40.79
N ILE A 175 1.14 18.88 -41.36
CA ILE A 175 1.91 19.84 -42.14
C ILE A 175 1.08 20.11 -43.40
N VAL A 176 0.34 21.23 -43.39
CA VAL A 176 -0.23 21.80 -44.61
C VAL A 176 0.95 22.40 -45.38
N LEU A 177 1.48 21.63 -46.34
CA LEU A 177 2.42 22.12 -47.34
C LEU A 177 1.68 23.13 -48.23
N ILE A 178 1.85 24.42 -47.95
CA ILE A 178 1.51 25.48 -48.90
C ILE A 178 2.67 25.55 -49.90
N PRO A 179 2.47 25.26 -51.20
CA PRO A 179 3.51 25.53 -52.19
C PRO A 179 3.63 27.04 -52.39
N LEU A 180 4.76 27.57 -51.94
CA LEU A 180 5.26 28.90 -52.25
C LEU A 180 5.71 28.91 -53.73
N ALA A 181 4.79 29.27 -54.63
CA ALA A 181 5.13 29.57 -56.02
C ALA A 181 5.45 31.07 -56.16
N LEU A 182 6.61 31.30 -56.77
CA LEU A 182 7.30 32.56 -56.93
C LEU A 182 6.52 33.67 -57.65
N LEU A 183 6.85 34.90 -57.23
CA LEU A 183 6.89 36.16 -57.97
C LEU A 183 7.26 35.98 -59.45
N PHE A 184 6.64 36.76 -60.36
CA PHE A 184 7.30 37.68 -61.32
C PHE A 184 6.32 38.16 -62.42
N PHE A 185 6.66 39.31 -63.02
CA PHE A 185 5.96 40.18 -63.98
C PHE A 185 5.04 41.21 -63.30
N GLY A 186 5.50 42.45 -63.08
CA GLY A 186 5.99 43.38 -64.11
C GLY A 186 4.74 44.06 -64.69
N GLY A 187 4.36 45.27 -64.30
CA GLY A 187 5.09 46.50 -64.48
C GLY A 187 4.20 47.46 -65.27
N VAL A 188 4.19 48.74 -64.85
CA VAL A 188 4.19 49.94 -65.71
C VAL A 188 2.86 50.38 -66.38
N LEU A 189 2.36 51.53 -65.88
CA LEU A 189 1.76 52.71 -66.57
C LEU A 189 0.50 52.46 -67.43
N ASN A 190 -0.45 53.38 -67.65
CA ASN A 190 -0.53 54.83 -67.58
C ASN A 190 -2.04 55.20 -67.64
N ASP A 191 -2.38 56.38 -67.09
CA ASP A 191 -3.61 57.19 -67.30
C ASP A 191 -4.98 56.66 -66.86
#